data_AF-A0A942KNH7-F1
#
_entry.id   AF-A0A942KNH7-F1
#
_cell.length_a   1.000
_cell.length_b   1.000
_cell.length_c   1.000
_cell.angle_alpha   90.00
_cell.angle_beta   90.00
_cell.angle_gamma   90.00
#
_symmetry.space_group_name_H-M   'P 1'
#
loop_
_entity.id
_entity.type
_entity.pdbx_description
1 polymer ?
#
loop_
_entity_poly.entity_id
_entity_poly.type
_entity_poly.pdbx_seq_one_letter_code
_entity_poly.pdbx_strand_id
1 'polypeptide(L)'
;DPSGLVLHSDQGFQYISTEYQTVCESRGILISMSRKGTPLDNAVIESFHSLLKKETLYNNDIKSHDEYIKIVKSWLIFYNTRRRRNKK
;
A
#
# COMPACT_ATOMS: atom_id res chain seq x y z
N ASP A 1 19.61 -0.65 -0.42
CA ASP A 1 19.71 -1.11 0.97
C ASP A 1 18.51 -0.58 1.74
N PRO A 2 17.66 -1.44 2.32
CA PRO A 2 16.48 -1.01 3.09
C PRO A 2 16.76 -0.75 4.58
N SER A 3 18.00 -0.88 5.04
CA SER A 3 18.36 -0.67 6.44
C SER A 3 18.01 0.75 6.90
N GLY A 4 17.36 0.88 8.06
CA GLY A 4 16.89 2.15 8.62
C GLY A 4 15.55 2.65 8.07
N LEU A 5 14.94 1.97 7.10
CA LEU A 5 13.58 2.30 6.65
C LEU A 5 12.56 1.91 7.72
N VAL A 6 11.52 2.74 7.87
CA VAL A 6 10.35 2.43 8.68
C VAL A 6 9.25 1.90 7.78
N LEU A 7 8.75 0.70 8.07
CA LEU A 7 7.57 0.13 7.42
C LEU A 7 6.39 0.22 8.38
N HIS A 8 5.43 1.08 8.04
CA HIS A 8 4.22 1.26 8.83
C HIS A 8 3.05 0.44 8.27
N SER A 9 2.38 -0.35 9.12
CA SER A 9 1.23 -1.18 8.77
C SER A 9 0.13 -1.12 9.84
N ASP A 10 -1.00 -1.74 9.55
CA ASP A 10 -1.97 -2.08 10.60
C ASP A 10 -1.52 -3.30 11.41
N GLN A 11 -2.37 -3.73 12.36
CA GLN A 11 -2.16 -4.94 13.18
C GLN A 11 -2.78 -6.20 12.53
N GLY A 12 -2.90 -6.24 11.21
CA GLY A 12 -3.36 -7.41 10.48
C GLY A 12 -2.48 -8.63 10.78
N PHE A 13 -3.11 -9.82 10.77
CA PHE A 13 -2.45 -11.08 11.15
C PHE A 13 -1.12 -11.31 10.41
N GLN A 14 -1.05 -10.91 9.13
CA GLN A 14 0.16 -11.05 8.32
C GLN A 14 1.31 -10.19 8.84
N TYR A 15 1.04 -8.96 9.28
CA TYR A 15 2.06 -8.02 9.72
C TYR A 15 2.54 -8.27 11.15
N ILE A 16 1.70 -8.90 11.99
CA ILE A 16 2.09 -9.36 13.34
C ILE A 16 2.80 -10.72 13.33
N SER A 17 2.84 -11.43 12.20
CA SER A 17 3.45 -12.75 12.12
C SER A 17 4.95 -12.71 12.41
N THR A 18 5.46 -13.76 13.05
CA THR A 18 6.88 -13.89 13.38
C THR A 18 7.74 -13.93 12.13
N GLU A 19 7.27 -14.60 11.08
CA GLU A 19 7.95 -14.72 9.79
C GLU A 19 8.16 -13.34 9.16
N TYR A 20 7.13 -12.49 9.18
CA TYR A 20 7.20 -11.14 8.65
C TYR A 20 8.20 -10.27 9.42
N GLN A 21 8.14 -10.32 10.76
CA GLN A 21 9.04 -9.58 11.64
C GLN A 21 10.50 -9.99 11.41
N THR A 22 10.76 -11.29 11.37
CA THR A 22 12.11 -11.85 11.13
C THR A 22 12.69 -11.36 9.80
N VAL A 23 11.90 -11.33 8.73
CA VAL A 23 12.35 -10.84 7.42
C VAL A 23 12.66 -9.34 7.46
N CYS A 24 11.87 -8.53 8.17
CA CYS A 24 12.13 -7.10 8.29
C CYS A 24 13.41 -6.83 9.10
N GLU A 25 13.55 -7.48 10.26
CA GLU A 25 14.70 -7.33 11.15
C GLU A 25 16.01 -7.76 10.47
N SER A 26 16.00 -8.90 9.76
CA SER A 26 17.17 -9.39 9.00
C SER A 26 17.62 -8.42 7.89
N ARG A 27 16.75 -7.49 7.49
CA ARG A 27 17.01 -6.45 6.48
C ARG A 27 17.22 -5.07 7.11
N GLY A 28 17.23 -4.95 8.44
CA GLY A 28 17.36 -3.67 9.16
C GLY A 28 16.16 -2.75 9.01
N ILE A 29 14.98 -3.28 8.67
CA ILE A 29 13.73 -2.52 8.54
C ILE A 29 13.06 -2.42 9.91
N LEU A 30 12.68 -1.20 10.29
CA LEU A 30 11.95 -0.93 11.52
C LEU A 30 10.45 -1.06 11.25
N ILE A 31 9.78 -1.99 11.95
CA ILE A 31 8.33 -2.15 11.84
C ILE A 31 7.65 -1.14 12.78
N SER A 32 6.64 -0.44 12.25
CA SER A 32 5.74 0.43 13.00
C SER A 32 4.31 -0.02 12.74
N MET A 33 3.46 -0.07 13.77
CA MET A 33 2.07 -0.48 13.62
C MET A 33 1.11 0.57 14.17
N SER A 34 -0.03 0.73 13.51
CA SER A 34 -1.13 1.58 13.98
C SER A 34 -1.65 1.13 15.34
N ARG A 35 -2.15 2.07 16.15
CA ARG A 35 -2.80 1.72 17.42
C ARG A 35 -4.16 1.09 17.17
N LYS A 36 -4.54 0.13 18.01
CA LYS A 36 -5.87 -0.49 17.97
C LYS A 36 -6.94 0.59 18.08
N GLY A 37 -7.89 0.61 17.14
CA GLY A 37 -8.99 1.57 17.12
C GLY A 37 -8.60 2.99 16.69
N THR A 38 -7.47 3.18 16.00
CA THR A 38 -7.03 4.49 15.46
C THR A 38 -6.99 4.48 13.93
N PRO A 39 -8.13 4.69 13.22
CA PRO A 39 -8.17 4.67 11.76
C PRO A 39 -7.30 5.73 11.08
N LEU A 40 -7.03 6.84 11.78
CA LEU A 40 -6.24 7.95 11.24
C LEU A 40 -4.79 7.55 10.91
N ASP A 41 -4.22 6.59 11.64
CA ASP A 41 -2.87 6.08 11.41
C ASP A 41 -2.75 5.48 9.99
N ASN A 42 -3.85 4.94 9.46
CA ASN A 42 -3.91 4.27 8.17
C ASN A 42 -4.50 5.13 7.04
N ALA A 43 -4.88 6.39 7.33
CA ALA A 43 -5.63 7.23 6.40
C ALA A 43 -4.91 7.46 5.06
N VAL A 44 -3.57 7.50 5.05
CA VAL A 44 -2.78 7.71 3.83
C VAL A 44 -2.95 6.55 2.85
N ILE A 45 -2.79 5.31 3.33
CA ILE A 45 -2.89 4.12 2.46
C ILE A 45 -4.36 3.84 2.11
N GLU A 46 -5.31 4.14 3.00
CA GLU A 46 -6.74 4.06 2.69
C GLU A 46 -7.15 5.05 1.59
N SER A 47 -6.63 6.28 1.64
CA SER A 47 -6.84 7.27 0.58
C SER A 47 -6.26 6.80 -0.76
N PHE A 48 -5.04 6.24 -0.73
CA PHE A 48 -4.41 5.65 -1.90
C PHE A 48 -5.26 4.51 -2.51
N HIS A 49 -5.71 3.56 -1.70
CA HIS A 49 -6.56 2.45 -2.15
C HIS A 49 -7.90 2.95 -2.67
N SER A 50 -8.52 3.93 -2.03
CA SER A 50 -9.79 4.51 -2.49
C SER A 50 -9.65 5.13 -3.88
N LEU A 51 -8.54 5.85 -4.14
CA LEU A 51 -8.25 6.41 -5.45
C LEU A 51 -8.00 5.33 -6.49
N LEU A 52 -7.20 4.30 -6.18
CA LEU A 52 -6.97 3.17 -7.06
C LEU A 52 -8.29 2.54 -7.50
N LYS A 53 -9.16 2.16 -6.54
CA LYS A 53 -10.44 1.51 -6.84
C LYS A 53 -11.36 2.40 -7.68
N LYS A 54 -11.45 3.69 -7.34
CA LYS A 54 -12.28 4.66 -8.06
C LYS A 54 -11.81 4.89 -9.49
N GLU A 55 -10.50 4.91 -9.73
CA GLU A 55 -9.93 5.21 -11.05
C GLU A 55 -9.66 3.95 -11.89
N THR A 56 -9.79 2.76 -11.31
CA THR A 56 -9.62 1.48 -12.00
C THR A 56 -10.87 0.60 -11.85
N LEU A 57 -11.01 -0.10 -10.72
CA LEU A 57 -12.02 -1.14 -10.49
C LEU A 57 -13.45 -0.73 -10.82
N TYR A 58 -13.87 0.46 -10.42
CA TYR A 58 -15.28 0.85 -10.55
C TYR A 58 -15.68 1.30 -11.96
N ASN A 59 -14.71 1.60 -12.82
CA ASN A 59 -14.97 2.13 -14.16
C ASN A 59 -14.55 1.18 -15.28
N ASN A 60 -14.11 -0.05 -14.95
CA ASN A 60 -13.66 -1.04 -15.93
C ASN A 60 -14.45 -2.34 -15.76
N ASP A 61 -14.82 -2.96 -16.88
CA ASP A 61 -15.46 -4.27 -16.90
C ASP A 61 -14.40 -5.38 -16.97
N ILE A 62 -13.78 -5.66 -15.82
CA ILE A 62 -12.64 -6.56 -15.69
C ILE A 62 -13.11 -8.02 -15.82
N LYS A 63 -12.59 -8.74 -16.82
CA LYS A 63 -12.97 -10.13 -17.12
C LYS A 63 -11.97 -11.17 -16.66
N SER A 64 -10.77 -10.77 -16.27
CA SER A 64 -9.72 -11.70 -15.83
C SER A 64 -8.75 -11.09 -14.82
N HIS A 65 -8.03 -11.97 -14.12
CA HIS A 65 -6.97 -11.55 -13.20
C HIS A 65 -5.81 -10.84 -13.92
N ASP A 66 -5.43 -11.32 -15.11
CA ASP A 66 -4.36 -10.71 -15.91
C ASP A 66 -4.73 -9.30 -16.38
N GLU A 67 -5.99 -9.11 -16.78
CA GLU A 67 -6.51 -7.79 -17.12
C GLU A 67 -6.47 -6.85 -15.91
N TYR A 68 -6.89 -7.32 -14.72
CA TYR A 68 -6.77 -6.55 -13.49
C TYR A 68 -5.33 -6.12 -13.21
N ILE A 69 -4.37 -7.06 -13.28
CA ILE A 69 -2.94 -6.77 -13.08
C ILE A 69 -2.46 -5.70 -14.07
N LYS A 70 -2.84 -5.81 -15.35
CA LYS A 70 -2.45 -4.84 -16.39
C LYS A 70 -2.98 -3.44 -16.11
N ILE A 71 -4.25 -3.34 -15.70
CA ILE A 71 -4.89 -2.08 -15.35
C ILE A 71 -4.19 -1.45 -14.14
N VAL A 72 -3.97 -2.21 -13.06
CA VAL A 72 -3.31 -1.71 -11.84
C VAL A 72 -1.88 -1.26 -12.14
N LYS A 73 -1.09 -2.03 -12.89
CA LYS A 73 0.27 -1.64 -13.29
C LYS A 73 0.29 -0.32 -14.07
N SER A 74 -0.61 -0.18 -15.03
CA SER A 74 -0.72 1.05 -15.84
C SER A 74 -1.10 2.25 -14.97
N TRP A 75 -2.04 2.05 -14.04
CA TRP A 75 -2.46 3.08 -13.10
C TRP A 75 -1.34 3.47 -12.12
N LEU A 76 -0.54 2.52 -11.62
CA LEU A 76 0.61 2.80 -10.75
C LEU A 76 1.67 3.67 -11.43
N ILE A 77 1.96 3.40 -12.71
CA ILE A 77 2.87 4.24 -13.50
C ILE A 77 2.30 5.66 -13.60
N PHE A 78 1.01 5.80 -13.94
CA PHE A 78 0.35 7.10 -13.98
C PHE A 78 0.39 7.83 -12.63
N TYR A 79 0.06 7.14 -11.53
CA TYR A 79 0.02 7.69 -10.18
C TYR A 79 1.39 8.25 -9.76
N ASN A 80 2.48 7.53 -10.06
CA ASN A 80 3.82 7.92 -9.64
C ASN A 80 4.51 8.93 -10.57
N THR A 81 4.14 8.99 -11.85
CA THR A 81 4.90 9.78 -12.85
C THR A 81 4.14 10.97 -13.43
N ARG A 82 2.80 10.94 -13.45
CA ARG A 82 1.97 11.92 -14.17
C ARG A 82 0.89 12.58 -13.32
N ARG A 83 0.48 11.95 -12.22
CA ARG A 83 -0.55 12.51 -11.34
C ARG A 83 -0.03 13.79 -10.70
N ARG A 84 -0.72 14.91 -10.95
CA ARG A 84 -0.43 16.18 -10.28
C ARG A 84 -0.79 16.04 -8.79
N ARG A 85 0.22 16.05 -7.93
CA ARG A 85 0.03 16.25 -6.49
C ARG A 85 0.12 17.76 -6.25
N ASN A 86 -0.93 18.35 -5.69
CA ASN A 86 -0.81 19.69 -5.14
C ASN A 86 0.28 19.62 -4.06
N LYS A 87 1.37 20.37 -4.23
CA LYS A 87 2.31 20.59 -3.14
C LYS A 87 1.52 21.35 -2.07
N LYS A 88 1.29 20.70 -0.92
CA LYS A 88 0.94 21.42 0.30
C LYS A 88 2.19 22.09 0.83
#